data_AF-A0A2M7FVT0-F1
#
_entry.id   AF-A0A2M7FVT0-F1
#
_cell.length_a   1.000
_cell.length_b   1.000
_cell.length_c   1.000
_cell.angle_alpha   90.00
_cell.angle_beta   90.00
_cell.angle_gamma   90.00
#
_symmetry.space_group_name_H-M   'P 1'
#
loop_
_entity.id
_entity.type
_entity.pdbx_description
1 polymer ?
#
loop_
_entity_poly.entity_id
_entity_poly.type
_entity_poly.pdbx_seq_one_letter_code
_entity_poly.pdbx_strand_id
1 'polypeptide(L)'
;MFDEQTEWLNLDVRASISLTELAECCGLTATELDELVDYKALTPLDGVASERVFSAHWVMPLRTVAKMRLDFDLDLFTVAMMLGQLDRIAQLEQQVQSLQALLPQRQRAPH
;
A
#
# COMPACT_ATOMS: atom_id res chain seq x y z
N MET A 1 24.49 -9.06 5.90
CA MET A 1 24.19 -8.35 4.64
C MET A 1 22.67 -8.24 4.51
N PHE A 2 22.07 -7.36 5.32
CA PHE A 2 20.64 -7.06 5.33
C PHE A 2 20.54 -5.62 5.83
N ASP A 3 20.88 -4.65 4.98
CA ASP A 3 20.81 -3.23 5.39
C ASP A 3 20.56 -2.27 4.22
N GLU A 4 19.79 -2.71 3.23
CA GLU A 4 19.27 -1.83 2.16
C GLU A 4 17.74 -1.87 2.05
N GLN A 5 17.10 -2.82 2.75
CA GLN A 5 15.64 -2.97 2.78
C GLN A 5 15.00 -2.12 3.88
N THR A 6 15.79 -1.59 4.81
CA THR A 6 15.35 -0.88 6.02
C THR A 6 15.18 0.62 5.85
N GLU A 7 15.77 1.24 4.82
CA GLU A 7 15.56 2.68 4.55
C GLU A 7 14.21 2.97 3.86
N TRP A 8 13.61 1.98 3.21
CA TRP A 8 12.32 2.13 2.52
C TRP A 8 11.12 1.99 3.46
N LEU A 9 11.35 1.56 4.71
CA LEU A 9 10.33 1.23 5.71
C LEU A 9 9.68 2.47 6.38
N ASN A 10 10.05 3.69 5.98
CA ASN A 10 9.59 4.91 6.64
C ASN A 10 9.24 6.05 5.67
N LEU A 11 8.68 5.71 4.49
CA LEU A 11 7.86 6.70 3.79
C LEU A 11 6.70 7.04 4.73
N ASP A 12 6.80 8.21 5.33
CA ASP A 12 5.78 8.77 6.21
C ASP A 12 4.41 8.53 5.55
N VAL A 13 3.43 8.03 6.29
CA VAL A 13 2.07 7.78 5.75
C VAL A 13 1.48 9.08 5.17
N ARG A 14 2.02 10.24 5.58
CA ARG A 14 1.70 11.58 5.07
C ARG A 14 2.43 11.98 3.79
N ALA A 15 3.44 11.22 3.36
CA ALA A 15 4.16 11.49 2.13
C ALA A 15 3.31 11.14 0.91
N SER A 16 3.33 12.02 -0.10
CA SER A 16 2.73 11.77 -1.41
C SER A 16 3.81 11.32 -2.41
N ILE A 17 3.42 10.52 -3.38
CA ILE A 17 4.25 10.02 -4.48
C ILE A 17 3.52 10.22 -5.81
N SER A 18 4.23 10.62 -6.87
CA SER A 18 3.64 10.76 -8.21
C SER A 18 3.27 9.40 -8.82
N LEU A 19 2.43 9.40 -9.86
CA LEU A 19 2.13 8.18 -10.62
C LEU A 19 3.39 7.53 -11.20
N THR A 20 4.30 8.35 -11.73
CA THR A 20 5.56 7.91 -12.35
C THR A 20 6.48 7.25 -11.33
N GLU A 21 6.72 7.89 -10.20
CA GLU A 21 7.56 7.34 -9.13
C GLU A 21 6.94 6.06 -8.54
N LEU A 22 5.61 6.02 -8.40
CA LEU A 22 4.90 4.83 -7.90
C LEU A 22 5.06 3.64 -8.84
N ALA A 23 4.95 3.88 -10.15
CA ALA A 23 5.17 2.89 -11.19
C ALA A 23 6.59 2.31 -11.11
N GLU A 24 7.60 3.18 -11.04
CA GLU A 24 9.01 2.80 -10.90
C GLU A 24 9.27 1.99 -9.62
N CYS A 25 8.78 2.45 -8.47
CA CYS A 25 8.99 1.77 -7.19
C CYS A 25 8.34 0.38 -7.11
N CYS A 26 7.24 0.18 -7.85
CA CYS A 26 6.46 -1.05 -7.79
C CYS A 26 6.74 -2.02 -8.95
N GLY A 27 7.52 -1.60 -9.95
CA GLY A 27 7.76 -2.40 -11.16
C GLY A 27 6.50 -2.57 -12.01
N LEU A 28 5.60 -1.60 -11.98
CA LEU A 28 4.37 -1.54 -12.78
C LEU A 28 4.49 -0.44 -13.82
N THR A 29 3.73 -0.52 -14.90
CA THR A 29 3.63 0.55 -15.88
C THR A 29 2.61 1.60 -15.45
N ALA A 30 2.75 2.82 -15.97
CA ALA A 30 1.78 3.89 -15.74
C ALA A 30 0.35 3.48 -16.15
N THR A 31 0.22 2.80 -17.31
CA THR A 31 -1.07 2.28 -17.80
C THR A 31 -1.70 1.29 -16.83
N GLU A 32 -0.91 0.39 -16.25
CA GLU A 32 -1.42 -0.56 -15.26
C GLU A 32 -1.89 0.16 -13.99
N LEU A 33 -1.19 1.21 -13.54
CA LEU A 33 -1.66 2.02 -12.41
C LEU A 33 -2.95 2.78 -12.75
N ASP A 34 -3.09 3.30 -13.97
CA ASP A 34 -4.33 3.93 -14.44
C ASP A 34 -5.50 2.93 -14.44
N GLU A 35 -5.28 1.70 -14.90
CA GLU A 35 -6.30 0.64 -14.84
C GLU A 35 -6.68 0.30 -13.38
N LEU A 36 -5.72 0.29 -12.45
CA LEU A 36 -6.01 0.09 -11.02
C LEU A 36 -6.82 1.26 -10.43
N VAL A 37 -6.66 2.47 -10.95
CA VAL A 37 -7.50 3.63 -10.59
C VAL A 37 -8.91 3.45 -11.16
N ASP A 38 -9.04 3.01 -12.42
CA ASP A 38 -10.33 2.75 -13.05
C ASP A 38 -11.11 1.63 -12.33
N TYR A 39 -10.41 0.61 -11.85
CA TYR A 39 -10.96 -0.45 -11.00
C TYR A 39 -11.24 0.00 -9.55
N LYS A 40 -10.91 1.25 -9.20
CA LYS A 40 -11.05 1.82 -7.85
C LYS A 40 -10.24 1.08 -6.78
N ALA A 41 -9.24 0.31 -7.18
CA ALA A 41 -8.32 -0.37 -6.27
C ALA A 41 -7.20 0.55 -5.81
N LEU A 42 -6.85 1.55 -6.62
CA LEU A 42 -5.89 2.59 -6.29
C LEU A 42 -6.61 3.95 -6.29
N THR A 43 -6.52 4.70 -5.19
CA THR A 43 -7.19 6.00 -5.08
C THR A 43 -6.16 7.13 -5.03
N PRO A 44 -6.19 8.09 -5.97
CA PRO A 44 -5.34 9.27 -5.91
C PRO A 44 -5.75 10.19 -4.77
N LEU A 45 -4.81 10.99 -4.27
CA LEU A 45 -5.11 12.03 -3.30
C LEU A 45 -5.81 13.20 -3.99
N ASP A 46 -6.86 13.72 -3.37
CA ASP A 46 -7.56 14.91 -3.84
C ASP A 46 -6.62 16.13 -3.74
N GLY A 47 -6.36 16.79 -4.86
CA GLY A 47 -5.48 17.94 -4.93
C GLY A 47 -5.69 18.78 -6.19
N VAL A 48 -5.29 20.05 -6.12
CA VAL A 48 -5.32 20.99 -7.26
C VAL A 48 -4.08 20.84 -8.16
N ALA A 49 -3.22 19.86 -7.86
CA ALA A 49 -2.02 19.60 -8.66
C ALA A 49 -2.42 19.14 -10.06
N SER A 50 -1.67 19.61 -11.06
CA SER A 50 -1.86 19.15 -12.45
C SER A 50 -1.43 17.70 -12.64
N GLU A 51 -0.67 17.14 -11.69
CA GLU A 51 -0.17 15.78 -11.70
C GLU A 51 -0.89 14.94 -10.63
N ARG A 52 -1.24 13.70 -11.01
CA ARG A 52 -1.91 12.75 -10.11
C ARG A 52 -0.90 12.22 -9.10
N VAL A 53 -1.23 12.40 -7.82
CA VAL A 53 -0.42 11.94 -6.69
C VAL A 53 -1.19 10.92 -5.85
N PHE A 54 -0.44 10.04 -5.21
CA PHE A 54 -0.94 8.97 -4.35
C PHE A 54 -0.28 9.08 -2.98
N SER A 55 -0.90 8.51 -1.95
CA SER A 55 -0.19 8.37 -0.68
C SER A 55 0.86 7.27 -0.78
N ALA A 56 2.02 7.51 -0.19
CA ALA A 56 3.15 6.57 -0.21
C ALA A 56 2.87 5.24 0.48
N HIS A 57 1.79 5.13 1.28
CA HIS A 57 1.39 3.85 1.88
C HIS A 57 1.09 2.75 0.84
N TRP A 58 0.73 3.14 -0.39
CA TRP A 58 0.46 2.20 -1.48
C TRP A 58 1.68 1.43 -1.98
N VAL A 59 2.89 1.93 -1.74
CA VAL A 59 4.14 1.32 -2.26
C VAL A 59 4.28 -0.13 -1.80
N MET A 60 4.05 -0.41 -0.51
CA MET A 60 4.22 -1.76 0.03
C MET A 60 3.15 -2.74 -0.49
N PRO A 61 1.83 -2.45 -0.40
CA PRO A 61 0.79 -3.30 -0.99
C PRO A 61 0.99 -3.54 -2.49
N LEU A 62 1.35 -2.50 -3.27
CA LEU A 62 1.57 -2.62 -4.70
C LEU A 62 2.75 -3.54 -5.04
N ARG A 63 3.88 -3.41 -4.32
CA ARG A 63 5.01 -4.34 -4.48
C ARG A 63 4.62 -5.78 -4.16
N THR A 64 3.80 -5.99 -3.12
CA THR A 64 3.31 -7.32 -2.76
C THR A 64 2.46 -7.93 -3.86
N VAL A 65 1.46 -7.20 -4.38
CA VAL A 65 0.60 -7.73 -5.44
C VAL A 65 1.30 -7.83 -6.79
N ALA A 66 2.24 -6.93 -7.10
CA ALA A 66 3.07 -7.01 -8.32
C ALA A 66 3.94 -8.27 -8.30
N LYS A 67 4.52 -8.61 -7.15
CA LYS A 67 5.24 -9.87 -6.98
C LYS A 67 4.30 -11.09 -7.12
N MET A 68 3.13 -11.06 -6.47
CA MET A 68 2.14 -12.15 -6.61
C MET A 68 1.68 -12.34 -8.05
N ARG A 69 1.52 -11.23 -8.79
CA ARG A 69 1.17 -11.28 -10.21
C ARG A 69 2.19 -12.07 -11.02
N LEU A 70 3.47 -11.85 -10.78
CA LEU A 70 4.56 -12.57 -11.45
C LEU A 70 4.66 -14.03 -10.98
N ASP A 71 4.52 -14.27 -9.68
CA ASP A 71 4.66 -15.61 -9.10
C ASP A 71 3.52 -16.56 -9.51
N PHE A 72 2.33 -16.01 -9.79
CA PHE A 72 1.10 -16.80 -10.06
C PHE A 72 0.43 -16.49 -11.41
N ASP A 73 1.06 -15.70 -12.28
CA ASP A 73 0.54 -15.29 -13.60
C ASP A 73 -0.88 -14.70 -13.53
N LEU A 74 -1.08 -13.77 -12.58
CA LEU A 74 -2.40 -13.18 -12.33
C LEU A 74 -2.72 -12.07 -13.34
N ASP A 75 -4.01 -11.92 -13.67
CA ASP A 75 -4.50 -10.75 -14.39
C ASP A 75 -4.57 -9.52 -13.47
N LEU A 76 -4.64 -8.33 -14.10
CA LEU A 76 -4.63 -7.07 -13.36
C LEU A 76 -5.91 -6.86 -12.54
N PHE A 77 -7.04 -7.44 -12.95
CA PHE A 77 -8.30 -7.39 -12.21
C PHE A 77 -8.19 -8.14 -10.87
N THR A 78 -7.56 -9.31 -10.88
CA THR A 78 -7.28 -10.12 -9.68
C THR A 78 -6.33 -9.38 -8.76
N VAL A 79 -5.30 -8.73 -9.33
CA VAL A 79 -4.39 -7.85 -8.58
C VAL A 79 -5.14 -6.69 -7.92
N ALA A 80 -6.08 -6.05 -8.62
CA ALA A 80 -6.90 -4.97 -8.08
C ALA A 80 -7.73 -5.44 -6.87
N MET A 81 -8.35 -6.62 -6.97
CA MET A 81 -9.10 -7.23 -5.87
C MET A 81 -8.19 -7.52 -4.67
N MET A 82 -7.01 -8.11 -4.89
CA MET A 82 -6.04 -8.40 -3.83
C MET A 82 -5.52 -7.13 -3.16
N LEU A 83 -5.23 -6.10 -3.95
CA LEU A 83 -4.74 -4.81 -3.46
C LEU A 83 -5.74 -4.18 -2.48
N GLY A 84 -7.03 -4.19 -2.82
CA GLY A 84 -8.09 -3.71 -1.93
C GLY A 84 -8.20 -4.53 -0.64
N GLN A 85 -7.96 -5.84 -0.67
CA GLN A 85 -7.92 -6.66 0.54
C GLN A 85 -6.69 -6.34 1.41
N LEU A 86 -5.51 -6.17 0.82
CA LEU A 86 -4.29 -5.84 1.55
C LEU A 86 -4.40 -4.49 2.26
N ASP A 87 -4.90 -3.46 1.58
CA ASP A 87 -5.16 -2.16 2.22
C ASP A 87 -6.17 -2.31 3.35
N ARG A 88 -7.27 -3.04 3.13
CA ARG A 88 -8.27 -3.26 4.17
C ARG A 88 -7.69 -3.95 5.40
N ILE A 89 -6.84 -4.97 5.22
CA ILE A 89 -6.16 -5.66 6.31
C ILE A 89 -5.25 -4.68 7.05
N ALA A 90 -4.42 -3.91 6.35
CA ALA A 90 -3.53 -2.93 6.96
C ALA A 90 -4.30 -1.89 7.78
N GLN A 91 -5.41 -1.37 7.27
CA GLN A 91 -6.28 -0.44 8.00
C GLN A 91 -6.87 -1.08 9.27
N LEU A 92 -7.33 -2.33 9.18
CA LEU A 92 -7.87 -3.07 10.33
C LEU A 92 -6.80 -3.35 11.38
N GLU A 93 -5.59 -3.74 10.97
CA GLU A 93 -4.47 -3.96 11.87
C GLU A 93 -4.07 -2.67 12.60
N GLN A 94 -4.04 -1.53 11.90
CA GLN A 94 -3.80 -0.23 12.51
C GLN A 94 -4.89 0.14 13.52
N GLN A 95 -6.16 -0.12 13.21
CA GLN A 95 -7.26 0.08 14.15
C GLN A 95 -7.10 -0.79 15.40
N VAL A 96 -6.79 -2.07 15.25
CA VAL A 96 -6.54 -2.99 16.37
C VAL A 96 -5.38 -2.49 17.24
N GLN A 97 -4.26 -2.10 16.64
CA GLN A 97 -3.11 -1.56 17.36
C GLN A 97 -3.47 -0.28 18.13
N SER A 98 -4.23 0.63 17.52
CA SER A 98 -4.68 1.87 18.16
C SER A 98 -5.57 1.60 19.38
N LEU A 99 -6.52 0.65 19.26
CA LEU A 99 -7.40 0.25 20.36
C LEU A 99 -6.62 -0.43 21.48
N GLN A 100 -5.69 -1.31 21.14
CA GLN A 100 -4.80 -1.96 22.11
C GLN A 100 -3.88 -0.98 22.85
N ALA A 101 -3.46 0.10 22.19
CA ALA A 101 -2.67 1.17 22.82
C ALA A 101 -3.48 1.99 23.84
N LEU A 102 -4.80 2.09 23.65
CA LEU A 102 -5.72 2.77 24.58
C LEU A 102 -6.09 1.91 25.80
N LEU A 103 -5.87 0.59 25.74
CA LEU A 103 -6.12 -0.29 26.87
C LEU A 103 -5.04 -0.13 27.95
N PRO A 104 -5.40 0.10 29.23
CA PRO A 104 -4.42 0.18 30.30
C PRO A 104 -3.68 -1.16 30.45
N GLN A 105 -2.35 -1.09 30.61
CA GLN A 105 -1.40 -2.21 30.61
C GLN A 105 -1.70 -3.35 31.61
N ARG A 106 -2.71 -3.20 32.48
CA ARG A 106 -3.12 -4.20 33.49
C ARG A 106 -3.75 -5.48 32.93
N GLN A 107 -4.16 -5.51 31.65
CA GLN A 107 -4.74 -6.71 31.03
C GLN A 107 -3.75 -7.51 30.16
N ARG A 108 -2.49 -7.09 30.04
CA ARG A 108 -1.42 -7.92 29.45
C ARG A 108 -0.87 -8.92 30.47
N ALA A 109 -1.73 -9.72 31.07
CA ALA A 109 -1.27 -10.93 31.77
C ALA A 109 -1.37 -12.09 30.77
N PRO A 110 -0.26 -12.80 30.47
CA PRO A 110 -0.36 -14.05 29.74
C PRO A 110 -1.12 -15.06 30.62
N HIS A 111 -2.18 -15.64 30.09
CA HIS A 111 -2.80 -16.84 30.62
C HIS A 111 -2.41 -18.03 29.77
#